data_AF-A0A1G6DK98-F1
#
_entry.id   AF-A0A1G6DK98-F1
#
_cell.length_a   1.000
_cell.length_b   1.000
_cell.length_c   1.000
_cell.angle_alpha   90.00
_cell.angle_beta   90.00
_cell.angle_gamma   90.00
#
_symmetry.space_group_name_H-M   'P 1'
#
loop_
_entity.id
_entity.type
_entity.pdbx_description
1 polymer ?
#
loop_
_entity_poly.entity_id
_entity_poly.type
_entity_poly.pdbx_seq_one_letter_code
_entity_poly.pdbx_strand_id
1 'polypeptide(L)'
;MIRHYYRAWLLTALIVTMVFASVSAGEDFRINRDYLEQAEIKYGEGAVLRLLEWEEMIRTTDRNKTDLKKLEKVNQFFNTRIMYATDIEIWGVEDYWATPFEFLSRNAGDCEDFAIAKYFTLKAIGVKEERLNILYVKALQYGIAHMVLAYYETPEAEPLILDNYMDSILLASKRRDILPVFGFNASGLWSSRQRAQGNLSGRSDRLRPWQDLQAKMHKDW
;
A
#
# COMPACT_ATOMS: atom_id res chain seq x y z
N MET A 1 -78.04 9.92 -5.45
CA MET A 1 -77.18 9.62 -6.62
C MET A 1 -76.05 10.66 -6.60
N ILE A 2 -75.06 10.70 -5.69
CA ILE A 2 -73.92 9.79 -5.38
C ILE A 2 -73.15 9.49 -6.69
N ARG A 3 -71.90 9.93 -7.01
CA ARG A 3 -70.58 10.01 -6.31
C ARG A 3 -69.62 10.90 -7.17
N HIS A 4 -68.89 11.89 -6.62
CA HIS A 4 -67.45 11.90 -6.21
C HIS A 4 -66.42 11.48 -7.30
N TYR A 5 -65.61 12.40 -7.85
CA TYR A 5 -64.28 12.93 -7.42
C TYR A 5 -63.05 12.12 -7.89
N TYR A 6 -62.11 12.85 -8.51
CA TYR A 6 -60.65 12.72 -8.55
C TYR A 6 -60.01 11.33 -8.40
N ARG A 7 -59.26 10.89 -9.42
CA ARG A 7 -58.08 9.96 -9.40
C ARG A 7 -57.81 9.54 -10.86
N ALA A 8 -56.64 9.55 -11.45
CA ALA A 8 -55.29 9.70 -10.95
C ALA A 8 -54.42 10.23 -12.09
N TRP A 9 -53.75 11.36 -11.87
CA TRP A 9 -52.50 11.65 -12.59
C TRP A 9 -51.49 10.62 -12.11
N LEU A 10 -51.32 9.54 -12.87
CA LEU A 10 -50.16 8.66 -12.75
C LEU A 10 -48.95 9.40 -13.33
N LEU A 11 -48.48 10.41 -12.61
CA LEU A 11 -47.09 10.84 -12.72
C LEU A 11 -46.27 9.70 -12.13
N THR A 12 -45.73 8.89 -13.03
CA THR A 12 -44.62 7.98 -12.81
C THR A 12 -43.47 8.76 -12.19
N ALA A 13 -43.45 8.83 -10.87
CA ALA A 13 -42.23 9.12 -10.12
C ALA A 13 -41.30 7.92 -10.31
N LEU A 14 -40.58 7.92 -11.43
CA LEU A 14 -39.43 7.06 -11.65
C LEU A 14 -38.38 7.50 -10.64
N ILE A 15 -38.44 6.94 -9.44
CA ILE A 15 -37.39 7.04 -8.44
C ILE A 15 -36.19 6.32 -9.06
N VAL A 16 -35.33 7.07 -9.74
CA VAL A 16 -33.98 6.64 -10.07
C VAL A 16 -33.20 6.68 -8.76
N THR A 17 -33.35 5.64 -7.94
CA THR A 17 -32.36 5.34 -6.91
C THR A 17 -31.13 4.84 -7.65
N MET A 18 -30.28 5.78 -8.01
CA MET A 18 -28.90 5.56 -8.41
C MET A 18 -28.20 4.93 -7.20
N VAL A 19 -28.24 3.60 -7.12
CA VAL A 19 -27.43 2.85 -6.16
C VAL A 19 -25.99 3.04 -6.60
N PHE A 20 -25.31 4.01 -5.98
CA PHE A 20 -23.86 4.02 -5.96
C PHE A 20 -23.45 2.76 -5.18
N ALA A 21 -23.20 1.68 -5.91
CA ALA A 21 -22.46 0.56 -5.38
C ALA A 21 -21.04 1.07 -5.13
N SER A 22 -20.80 1.60 -3.94
CA SER A 22 -19.47 1.76 -3.40
C SER A 22 -18.88 0.35 -3.31
N VAL A 23 -18.18 -0.08 -4.36
CA VAL A 23 -17.44 -1.33 -4.34
C VAL A 23 -16.42 -1.20 -3.22
N SER A 24 -16.73 -1.80 -2.07
CA SER A 24 -15.83 -1.86 -0.94
C SER A 24 -14.77 -2.91 -1.25
N ALA A 25 -13.76 -2.52 -2.03
CA ALA A 25 -12.75 -3.39 -2.63
C ALA A 25 -11.89 -4.21 -1.65
N GLY A 26 -12.22 -4.24 -0.36
CA GLY A 26 -11.62 -5.21 0.55
C GLY A 26 -12.44 -5.57 1.77
N GLU A 27 -13.78 -5.46 1.72
CA GLU A 27 -14.59 -6.41 2.50
C GLU A 27 -14.44 -7.84 1.94
N ASP A 28 -14.18 -7.94 0.63
CA ASP A 28 -13.98 -9.18 -0.11
C ASP A 28 -12.51 -9.55 -0.31
N PHE A 29 -11.55 -8.84 0.30
CA PHE A 29 -10.14 -9.20 0.18
C PHE A 29 -9.91 -10.57 0.82
N ARG A 30 -9.60 -11.56 0.01
CA ARG A 30 -9.31 -12.93 0.44
C ARG A 30 -8.17 -13.48 -0.38
N ILE A 31 -7.23 -14.11 0.30
CA ILE A 31 -6.13 -14.80 -0.36
C ILE A 31 -6.67 -16.10 -0.92
N ASN A 32 -6.40 -16.38 -2.19
CA ASN A 32 -6.81 -17.63 -2.81
C ASN A 32 -6.18 -18.81 -2.06
N ARG A 33 -7.00 -19.83 -1.77
CA ARG A 33 -6.59 -21.04 -1.07
C ARG A 33 -5.43 -21.75 -1.76
N ASP A 34 -5.39 -21.77 -3.10
CA ASP A 34 -4.32 -22.39 -3.86
C ASP A 34 -2.96 -21.71 -3.57
N TYR A 35 -2.94 -20.39 -3.34
CA TYR A 35 -1.73 -19.67 -2.95
C TYR A 35 -1.34 -19.96 -1.50
N LEU A 36 -2.32 -20.10 -0.58
CA LEU A 36 -2.03 -20.51 0.79
C LEU A 36 -1.38 -21.90 0.83
N GLU A 37 -1.90 -22.86 0.06
CA GLU A 37 -1.32 -24.20 -0.06
C GLU A 37 0.09 -24.16 -0.66
N GLN A 38 0.32 -23.32 -1.68
CA GLN A 38 1.67 -23.12 -2.23
C GLN A 38 2.63 -22.50 -1.21
N ALA A 39 2.18 -21.51 -0.43
CA ALA A 39 2.98 -20.90 0.62
C ALA A 39 3.30 -21.90 1.73
N GLU A 40 2.36 -22.76 2.09
CA GLU A 40 2.57 -23.83 3.07
C GLU A 40 3.64 -24.82 2.59
N ILE A 41 3.52 -25.30 1.35
CA ILE A 41 4.49 -26.24 0.76
C ILE A 41 5.89 -25.62 0.70
N LYS A 42 5.99 -24.33 0.35
CA LYS A 42 7.28 -23.66 0.11
C LYS A 42 7.93 -23.10 1.38
N TYR A 43 7.14 -22.59 2.32
CA TYR A 43 7.60 -21.80 3.46
C TYR A 43 7.08 -22.29 4.82
N GLY A 44 6.22 -23.31 4.84
CA GLY A 44 5.66 -23.93 6.04
C GLY A 44 4.43 -23.24 6.59
N GLU A 45 3.79 -23.87 7.59
CA GLU A 45 2.54 -23.41 8.22
C GLU A 45 2.63 -21.97 8.75
N GLY A 46 3.80 -21.55 9.24
CA GLY A 46 4.01 -20.18 9.71
C GLY A 46 3.75 -19.12 8.64
N ALA A 47 4.00 -19.43 7.36
CA ALA A 47 3.66 -18.53 6.25
C ALA A 47 2.15 -18.36 6.09
N VAL A 48 1.40 -19.47 6.15
CA VAL A 48 -0.06 -19.46 6.08
C VAL A 48 -0.64 -18.60 7.19
N LEU A 49 -0.14 -18.77 8.43
CA LEU A 49 -0.61 -17.98 9.58
C LEU A 49 -0.42 -16.48 9.36
N ARG A 50 0.76 -16.04 8.92
CA ARG A 50 1.03 -14.61 8.65
C ARG A 50 0.16 -14.05 7.52
N LEU A 51 -0.06 -14.84 6.47
CA LEU A 51 -0.93 -14.46 5.35
C LEU A 51 -2.40 -14.31 5.79
N LEU A 52 -2.90 -15.23 6.59
CA LEU A 52 -4.24 -15.15 7.17
C LEU A 52 -4.38 -13.98 8.15
N GLU A 53 -3.36 -13.70 8.97
CA GLU A 53 -3.34 -12.51 9.83
C GLU A 53 -3.39 -11.22 9.01
N TRP A 54 -2.68 -11.17 7.88
CA TRP A 54 -2.71 -10.03 6.98
C TRP A 54 -4.06 -9.85 6.31
N GLU A 55 -4.68 -10.94 5.81
CA GLU A 55 -6.06 -10.93 5.29
C GLU A 55 -7.03 -10.38 6.34
N GLU A 56 -7.00 -10.94 7.55
CA GLU A 56 -7.89 -10.52 8.63
C GLU A 56 -7.66 -9.05 9.00
N MET A 57 -6.40 -8.60 9.01
CA MET A 57 -6.07 -7.20 9.27
C MET A 57 -6.70 -6.26 8.24
N ILE A 58 -6.64 -6.61 6.95
CA ILE A 58 -7.26 -5.83 5.87
C ILE A 58 -8.78 -5.83 6.03
N ARG A 59 -9.40 -7.00 6.22
CA ARG A 59 -10.86 -7.15 6.28
C ARG A 59 -11.50 -6.47 7.49
N THR A 60 -10.84 -6.53 8.64
CA THR A 60 -11.36 -5.96 9.90
C THR A 60 -11.04 -4.49 10.09
N THR A 61 -10.20 -3.90 9.23
CA THR A 61 -9.89 -2.47 9.35
C THR A 61 -11.07 -1.63 8.89
N ASP A 62 -11.66 -0.90 9.85
CA ASP A 62 -12.69 0.10 9.58
C ASP A 62 -12.15 1.19 8.65
N ARG A 63 -12.69 1.21 7.42
CA ARG A 63 -12.32 2.13 6.34
C ARG A 63 -12.75 3.57 6.62
N ASN A 64 -13.70 3.78 7.54
CA ASN A 64 -14.15 5.11 7.94
C ASN A 64 -13.23 5.78 8.97
N LYS A 65 -12.25 5.05 9.50
CA LYS A 65 -11.20 5.64 10.33
C LYS A 65 -10.37 6.63 9.53
N THR A 66 -9.78 7.59 10.27
CA THR A 66 -8.84 8.54 9.70
C THR A 66 -7.65 7.82 9.07
N ASP A 67 -7.08 8.41 8.03
CA ASP A 67 -5.91 7.85 7.35
C ASP A 67 -4.75 7.67 8.35
N LEU A 68 -4.55 8.60 9.29
CA LEU A 68 -3.55 8.45 10.35
C LEU A 68 -3.68 7.14 11.14
N LYS A 69 -4.90 6.74 11.52
CA LYS A 69 -5.12 5.48 12.25
C LYS A 69 -4.84 4.26 11.39
N LYS A 70 -5.08 4.35 10.08
CA LYS A 70 -4.71 3.30 9.11
C LYS A 70 -3.19 3.20 8.96
N LEU A 71 -2.50 4.34 8.85
CA LEU A 71 -1.04 4.42 8.77
C LEU A 71 -0.38 3.78 10.00
N GLU A 72 -0.82 4.15 11.21
CA GLU A 72 -0.31 3.59 12.46
C GLU A 72 -0.48 2.06 12.51
N LYS A 73 -1.69 1.56 12.20
CA LYS A 73 -2.01 0.14 12.22
C LYS A 73 -1.13 -0.65 11.23
N VAL A 74 -1.00 -0.15 10.00
CA VAL A 74 -0.21 -0.81 8.96
C VAL A 74 1.29 -0.74 9.26
N ASN A 75 1.80 0.41 9.72
CA ASN A 75 3.20 0.56 10.07
C ASN A 75 3.60 -0.41 11.18
N GLN A 76 2.80 -0.45 12.25
CA GLN A 76 3.02 -1.35 13.38
C GLN A 76 2.90 -2.83 12.97
N PHE A 77 1.92 -3.19 12.12
CA PHE A 77 1.72 -4.56 11.69
C PHE A 77 2.99 -5.16 11.07
N PHE A 78 3.60 -4.47 10.11
CA PHE A 78 4.79 -4.97 9.44
C PHE A 78 6.05 -4.88 10.32
N ASN A 79 6.28 -3.75 10.99
CA ASN A 79 7.50 -3.54 11.79
C ASN A 79 7.62 -4.52 12.98
N THR A 80 6.49 -5.01 13.51
CA THR A 80 6.51 -5.94 14.65
C THR A 80 6.57 -7.41 14.27
N ARG A 81 6.26 -7.74 13.01
CA ARG A 81 6.09 -9.14 12.57
C ARG A 81 7.23 -9.65 11.70
N ILE A 82 7.86 -8.77 10.93
CA ILE A 82 8.80 -9.17 9.90
C ILE A 82 10.22 -8.80 10.29
N MET A 83 11.15 -9.72 10.05
CA MET A 83 12.56 -9.50 10.30
C MET A 83 13.18 -8.70 9.16
N TYR A 84 14.06 -7.77 9.48
CA TYR A 84 14.92 -7.17 8.46
C TYR A 84 15.99 -8.17 8.05
N ALA A 85 16.15 -8.40 6.75
CA ALA A 85 17.27 -9.15 6.16
C ALA A 85 17.47 -8.68 4.72
N THR A 86 18.72 -8.70 4.25
CA THR A 86 19.06 -8.26 2.89
C THR A 86 18.65 -9.30 1.85
N ASP A 87 18.39 -8.85 0.62
CA ASP A 87 18.01 -9.76 -0.48
C ASP A 87 19.00 -10.90 -0.71
N ILE A 88 20.31 -10.62 -0.60
CA ILE A 88 21.32 -11.64 -0.79
C ILE A 88 21.21 -12.76 0.26
N GLU A 89 20.79 -12.43 1.49
CA GLU A 89 20.59 -13.41 2.57
C GLU A 89 19.33 -14.25 2.36
N ILE A 90 18.25 -13.65 1.84
CA ILE A 90 16.93 -14.30 1.79
C ILE A 90 16.54 -14.85 0.42
N TRP A 91 16.99 -14.22 -0.66
CA TRP A 91 16.69 -14.56 -2.05
C TRP A 91 17.92 -15.06 -2.84
N GLY A 92 19.14 -14.77 -2.35
CA GLY A 92 20.38 -15.17 -3.02
C GLY A 92 20.70 -14.34 -4.27
N VAL A 93 19.99 -13.23 -4.46
CA VAL A 93 20.16 -12.25 -5.54
C VAL A 93 20.08 -10.85 -4.94
N GLU A 94 20.62 -9.84 -5.60
CA GLU A 94 20.51 -8.44 -5.16
C GLU A 94 19.26 -7.78 -5.78
N ASP A 95 18.66 -6.82 -5.07
CA ASP A 95 17.58 -5.93 -5.55
C ASP A 95 16.31 -6.71 -5.99
N TYR A 96 15.89 -7.67 -5.16
CA TYR A 96 14.67 -8.45 -5.34
C TYR A 96 13.49 -7.82 -4.62
N TRP A 97 12.64 -7.13 -5.36
CA TRP A 97 11.45 -6.52 -4.76
C TRP A 97 10.36 -7.56 -4.57
N ALA A 98 10.07 -7.93 -3.32
CA ALA A 98 9.08 -8.93 -2.98
C ALA A 98 7.65 -8.35 -3.04
N THR A 99 6.69 -9.14 -3.52
CA THR A 99 5.27 -8.80 -3.33
C THR A 99 4.91 -8.89 -1.85
N PRO A 100 3.81 -8.23 -1.39
CA PRO A 100 3.38 -8.37 0.00
C PRO A 100 3.19 -9.84 0.42
N PHE A 101 2.72 -10.68 -0.51
CA PHE A 101 2.57 -12.12 -0.32
C PHE A 101 3.92 -12.82 -0.13
N GLU A 102 4.90 -12.57 -1.00
CA GLU A 102 6.25 -13.14 -0.90
C GLU A 102 6.94 -12.71 0.39
N PHE A 103 6.87 -11.43 0.73
CA PHE A 103 7.46 -10.83 1.93
C PHE A 103 6.89 -11.45 3.21
N LEU A 104 5.56 -11.54 3.32
CA LEU A 104 4.89 -12.20 4.45
C LEU A 104 5.20 -13.69 4.50
N SER A 105 5.24 -14.36 3.35
CA SER A 105 5.55 -15.79 3.29
C SER A 105 6.98 -16.07 3.76
N ARG A 106 7.94 -15.25 3.34
CA ARG A 106 9.36 -15.39 3.71
C ARG A 106 9.67 -15.02 5.15
N ASN A 107 8.82 -14.20 5.78
CA ASN A 107 9.02 -13.64 7.13
C ASN A 107 10.28 -12.75 7.27
N ALA A 108 10.80 -12.28 6.16
CA ALA A 108 11.96 -11.41 6.11
C ALA A 108 11.98 -10.63 4.78
N GLY A 109 12.58 -9.45 4.82
CA GLY A 109 12.79 -8.57 3.67
C GLY A 109 13.55 -7.32 4.09
N ASP A 110 13.92 -6.50 3.12
CA ASP A 110 14.65 -5.26 3.35
C ASP A 110 13.76 -4.02 3.14
N CYS A 111 14.37 -2.84 3.01
CA CYS A 111 13.65 -1.57 3.19
C CYS A 111 12.53 -1.35 2.18
N GLU A 112 12.71 -1.76 0.92
CA GLU A 112 11.72 -1.67 -0.13
C GLU A 112 10.54 -2.58 0.14
N ASP A 113 10.76 -3.82 0.58
CA ASP A 113 9.71 -4.80 0.82
C ASP A 113 8.74 -4.27 1.88
N PHE A 114 9.27 -3.68 2.96
CA PHE A 114 8.46 -3.00 3.97
C PHE A 114 7.66 -1.83 3.37
N ALA A 115 8.28 -0.97 2.57
CA ALA A 115 7.60 0.19 1.97
C ALA A 115 6.49 -0.23 0.99
N ILE A 116 6.76 -1.25 0.17
CA ILE A 116 5.86 -1.85 -0.81
C ILE A 116 4.67 -2.51 -0.10
N ALA A 117 4.93 -3.35 0.91
CA ALA A 117 3.88 -4.04 1.65
C ALA A 117 2.95 -3.07 2.38
N LYS A 118 3.51 -2.01 2.99
CA LYS A 118 2.73 -0.92 3.59
C LYS A 118 1.90 -0.18 2.53
N TYR A 119 2.49 0.15 1.38
CA TYR A 119 1.81 0.85 0.28
C TYR A 119 0.57 0.08 -0.21
N PHE A 120 0.72 -1.19 -0.56
CA PHE A 120 -0.40 -1.99 -1.08
C PHE A 120 -1.44 -2.27 -0.01
N THR A 121 -1.03 -2.50 1.23
CA THR A 121 -1.97 -2.71 2.34
C THR A 121 -2.80 -1.46 2.62
N LEU A 122 -2.18 -0.27 2.64
CA LEU A 122 -2.88 1.00 2.84
C LEU A 122 -3.89 1.28 1.73
N LYS A 123 -3.53 0.97 0.48
CA LYS A 123 -4.47 1.03 -0.64
C LYS A 123 -5.63 0.06 -0.45
N ALA A 124 -5.36 -1.19 -0.05
CA ALA A 124 -6.39 -2.20 0.16
C ALA A 124 -7.42 -1.77 1.21
N ILE A 125 -7.00 -1.05 2.26
CA ILE A 125 -7.87 -0.49 3.31
C ILE A 125 -8.41 0.93 3.00
N GLY A 126 -8.28 1.39 1.75
CA GLY A 126 -8.96 2.58 1.23
C GLY A 126 -8.21 3.91 1.39
N VAL A 127 -6.91 3.90 1.69
CA VAL A 127 -6.10 5.12 1.54
C VAL A 127 -5.88 5.40 0.06
N LYS A 128 -6.14 6.63 -0.38
CA LYS A 128 -6.02 7.01 -1.78
C LYS A 128 -4.56 6.90 -2.26
N GLU A 129 -4.36 6.33 -3.44
CA GLU A 129 -3.03 6.16 -4.04
C GLU A 129 -2.28 7.49 -4.20
N GLU A 130 -2.97 8.55 -4.61
CA GLU A 130 -2.41 9.90 -4.80
C GLU A 130 -1.78 10.49 -3.52
N ARG A 131 -2.10 9.92 -2.35
CA ARG A 131 -1.53 10.30 -1.06
C ARG A 131 -0.29 9.48 -0.68
N LEU A 132 0.03 8.41 -1.41
CA LEU A 132 1.05 7.44 -1.04
C LEU A 132 2.17 7.42 -2.07
N ASN A 133 3.40 7.71 -1.63
CA ASN A 133 4.60 7.63 -2.46
C ASN A 133 5.68 6.81 -1.75
N ILE A 134 6.20 5.79 -2.42
CA ILE A 134 7.43 5.13 -2.00
C ILE A 134 8.60 6.07 -2.33
N LEU A 135 9.46 6.35 -1.36
CA LEU A 135 10.60 7.26 -1.50
C LEU A 135 11.90 6.49 -1.42
N TYR A 136 12.75 6.66 -2.45
CA TYR A 136 14.16 6.34 -2.38
C TYR A 136 14.89 7.49 -1.71
N VAL A 137 15.56 7.21 -0.61
CA VAL A 137 16.26 8.19 0.22
C VAL A 137 17.69 7.75 0.49
N LYS A 138 18.54 8.67 0.90
CA LYS A 138 19.86 8.37 1.46
C LYS A 138 19.76 8.42 2.99
N ALA A 139 20.02 7.30 3.67
CA ALA A 139 20.19 7.27 5.11
C ALA A 139 21.55 7.88 5.46
N LEU A 140 21.55 9.09 6.03
CA LEU A 140 22.74 9.91 6.21
C LEU A 140 23.71 9.33 7.23
N GLN A 141 23.19 8.70 8.29
CA GLN A 141 24.01 8.10 9.35
C GLN A 141 24.93 6.99 8.82
N TYR A 142 24.45 6.20 7.88
CA TYR A 142 25.17 5.05 7.31
C TYR A 142 25.75 5.34 5.93
N GLY A 143 25.30 6.42 5.28
CA GLY A 143 25.70 6.78 3.93
C GLY A 143 25.12 5.87 2.83
N ILE A 144 24.14 5.03 3.16
CA ILE A 144 23.56 4.02 2.27
C ILE A 144 22.21 4.46 1.69
N ALA A 145 21.78 3.78 0.63
CA ALA A 145 20.43 3.86 0.12
C ALA A 145 19.43 3.27 1.11
N HIS A 146 18.23 3.84 1.16
CA HIS A 146 17.13 3.35 1.99
C HIS A 146 15.80 3.63 1.28
N MET A 147 14.76 2.88 1.62
CA MET A 147 13.42 3.08 1.08
C MET A 147 12.39 3.22 2.20
N VAL A 148 11.51 4.22 2.05
CA VAL A 148 10.46 4.52 3.04
C VAL A 148 9.14 4.80 2.31
N LEU A 149 8.03 4.73 3.03
CA LEU A 149 6.74 5.16 2.50
C LEU A 149 6.39 6.55 3.03
N ALA A 150 6.02 7.46 2.13
CA ALA A 150 5.53 8.79 2.47
C ALA A 150 4.02 8.90 2.24
N TYR A 151 3.33 9.47 3.22
CA TYR A 151 1.92 9.82 3.14
C TYR A 151 1.74 11.34 3.10
N TYR A 152 0.94 11.83 2.16
CA TYR A 152 0.59 13.23 1.97
C TYR A 152 -0.91 13.43 2.24
N GLU A 153 -1.27 14.23 3.23
CA GLU A 153 -2.68 14.53 3.50
C GLU A 153 -3.33 15.34 2.35
N THR A 154 -2.57 16.29 1.81
CA THR A 154 -2.83 17.02 0.56
C THR A 154 -1.55 17.05 -0.28
N PRO A 155 -1.62 17.33 -1.60
CA PRO A 155 -0.44 17.37 -2.46
C PRO A 155 0.67 18.34 -2.00
N GLU A 156 0.30 19.43 -1.34
CA GLU A 156 1.19 20.47 -0.81
C GLU A 156 1.62 20.22 0.65
N ALA A 157 0.99 19.27 1.33
CA ALA A 157 1.29 18.97 2.73
C ALA A 157 2.71 18.44 2.89
N GLU A 158 3.30 18.72 4.04
CA GLU A 158 4.49 18.01 4.47
C GLU A 158 4.13 16.53 4.73
N PRO A 159 4.89 15.56 4.19
CA PRO A 159 4.54 14.17 4.34
C PRO A 159 4.89 13.62 5.71
N LEU A 160 4.08 12.66 6.13
CA LEU A 160 4.40 11.69 7.18
C LEU A 160 5.23 10.55 6.59
N ILE A 161 6.27 10.12 7.30
CA ILE A 161 7.19 9.06 6.88
C ILE A 161 6.94 7.80 7.70
N LEU A 162 6.68 6.70 7.00
CA LEU A 162 6.56 5.36 7.53
C LEU A 162 7.85 4.61 7.16
N ASP A 163 8.57 4.15 8.18
CA ASP A 163 9.90 3.55 8.07
C ASP A 163 9.90 2.17 8.75
N ASN A 164 10.76 1.26 8.32
CA ASN A 164 10.96 -0.03 9.00
C ASN A 164 11.99 0.08 10.15
N TYR A 165 12.90 1.06 10.12
CA TYR A 165 13.84 1.28 11.23
C TYR A 165 13.27 2.12 12.37
N MET A 166 12.12 2.76 12.16
CA MET A 166 11.48 3.62 13.16
C MET A 166 9.96 3.43 13.15
N ASP A 167 9.42 2.99 14.28
CA ASP A 167 7.96 2.77 14.44
C ASP A 167 7.17 4.06 14.51
N SER A 168 7.80 5.15 15.00
CA SER A 168 7.17 6.46 15.07
C SER A 168 7.00 7.04 13.66
N ILE A 169 5.76 7.37 13.32
CA ILE A 169 5.43 8.08 12.09
C ILE A 169 5.69 9.57 12.30
N LEU A 170 6.70 10.10 11.62
CA LEU A 170 7.16 11.48 11.79
C LEU A 170 7.00 12.29 10.51
N LEU A 171 6.81 13.60 10.66
CA LEU A 171 6.93 14.55 9.56
C LEU A 171 8.33 14.51 8.95
N ALA A 172 8.44 14.70 7.64
CA ALA A 172 9.72 14.66 6.92
C ALA A 172 10.78 15.63 7.48
N SER A 173 10.41 16.83 7.93
CA SER A 173 11.32 17.81 8.56
C SER A 173 11.90 17.33 9.90
N LYS A 174 11.26 16.36 10.54
CA LYS A 174 11.75 15.72 11.76
C LYS A 174 12.71 14.56 11.47
N ARG A 175 12.70 14.04 10.24
CA ARG A 175 13.59 12.97 9.76
C ARG A 175 14.87 13.53 9.16
N ARG A 176 15.69 14.16 10.00
CA ARG A 176 17.00 14.74 9.61
C ARG A 176 18.06 13.70 9.28
N ASP A 177 17.76 12.43 9.52
CA ASP A 177 18.60 11.26 9.27
C ASP A 177 18.48 10.72 7.84
N ILE A 178 17.50 11.17 7.05
CA ILE A 178 17.31 10.76 5.65
C ILE A 178 17.27 11.96 4.71
N LEU A 179 17.74 11.76 3.47
CA LEU A 179 17.68 12.76 2.41
C LEU A 179 16.95 12.20 1.18
N PRO A 180 15.80 12.77 0.76
CA PRO A 180 15.03 12.25 -0.36
C PRO A 180 15.72 12.47 -1.71
N VAL A 181 15.81 11.41 -2.51
CA VAL A 181 16.36 11.45 -3.87
C VAL A 181 15.23 11.51 -4.89
N PHE A 182 14.31 10.54 -4.85
CA PHE A 182 13.11 10.50 -5.68
C PHE A 182 12.00 9.70 -4.98
N GLY A 183 10.77 9.82 -5.47
CA GLY A 183 9.64 9.03 -5.02
C GLY A 183 8.76 8.60 -6.19
N PHE A 184 8.01 7.51 -6.01
CA PHE A 184 7.15 6.95 -7.04
C PHE A 184 5.94 6.25 -6.41
N ASN A 185 4.94 5.98 -7.25
CA ASN A 185 3.83 5.09 -6.95
C ASN A 185 3.32 4.47 -8.26
N ALA A 186 2.17 3.81 -8.26
CA ALA A 186 1.65 3.19 -9.48
C ALA A 186 1.26 4.20 -10.58
N SER A 187 0.98 5.45 -10.22
CA SER A 187 0.61 6.53 -11.14
C SER A 187 1.80 7.33 -11.70
N GLY A 188 3.01 7.25 -11.14
CA GLY A 188 4.16 7.99 -11.67
C GLY A 188 5.41 8.06 -10.81
N LEU A 189 6.40 8.83 -11.29
CA LEU A 189 7.72 9.08 -10.68
C LEU A 189 7.91 10.59 -10.47
N TRP A 190 8.46 10.98 -9.31
CA TRP A 190 8.73 12.36 -8.91
C TRP A 190 10.14 12.49 -8.32
N SER A 191 10.94 13.43 -8.81
CA SER A 191 12.24 13.77 -8.18
C SER A 191 12.07 14.84 -7.10
N SER A 192 12.85 14.77 -6.02
CA SER A 192 12.83 15.77 -4.93
C SER A 192 13.17 17.19 -5.41
N ARG A 193 13.90 17.34 -6.52
CA ARG A 193 14.18 18.63 -7.17
C ARG A 193 13.11 19.09 -8.17
N GLN A 194 12.23 18.20 -8.64
CA GLN A 194 11.29 18.48 -9.73
C GLN A 194 9.87 18.81 -9.28
N ARG A 195 9.59 18.88 -7.98
CA ARG A 195 8.31 19.42 -7.48
C ARG A 195 8.05 20.88 -7.94
N ALA A 196 9.06 21.58 -8.44
CA ALA A 196 8.96 22.93 -9.00
C ALA A 196 8.85 22.99 -10.54
N GLN A 197 9.14 21.92 -11.29
CA GLN A 197 9.15 21.92 -12.77
C GLN A 197 8.80 20.52 -13.30
N GLY A 198 7.53 20.31 -13.65
CA GLY A 198 6.96 19.01 -14.00
C GLY A 198 7.52 18.37 -15.29
N ASN A 199 8.67 17.71 -15.22
CA ASN A 199 9.23 16.92 -16.32
C ASN A 199 9.52 15.46 -15.92
N LEU A 200 8.73 14.54 -16.49
CA LEU A 200 8.71 13.08 -16.30
C LEU A 200 9.73 12.32 -17.20
N SER A 201 10.97 12.78 -17.34
CA SER A 201 11.86 12.35 -18.44
C SER A 201 13.10 11.51 -18.02
N GLY A 202 12.91 10.41 -17.28
CA GLY A 202 14.01 9.47 -16.90
C GLY A 202 13.63 7.98 -16.83
N ARG A 203 12.84 7.48 -17.79
CA ARG A 203 11.54 6.84 -17.54
C ARG A 203 11.39 5.30 -17.58
N SER A 204 12.42 4.45 -17.62
CA SER A 204 12.17 2.97 -17.54
C SER A 204 13.09 2.21 -16.60
N ASP A 205 14.40 2.39 -16.70
CA ASP A 205 15.33 1.43 -16.10
C ASP A 205 15.31 1.40 -14.57
N ARG A 206 15.05 2.56 -13.94
CA ARG A 206 14.97 2.71 -12.47
C ARG A 206 13.64 2.24 -11.88
N LEU A 207 12.64 1.97 -12.72
CA LEU A 207 11.35 1.42 -12.31
C LEU A 207 11.16 -0.02 -12.78
N ARG A 208 12.19 -0.65 -13.37
CA ARG A 208 12.10 -2.06 -13.79
C ARG A 208 11.71 -2.98 -12.63
N PRO A 209 12.34 -2.92 -11.44
CA PRO A 209 11.91 -3.74 -10.30
C PRO A 209 10.44 -3.51 -9.93
N TRP A 210 9.96 -2.26 -10.01
CA TRP A 210 8.56 -1.94 -9.77
C TRP A 210 7.61 -2.50 -10.83
N GLN A 211 7.98 -2.42 -12.12
CA GLN A 211 7.19 -2.98 -13.22
C GLN A 211 7.13 -4.51 -13.14
N ASP A 212 8.25 -5.15 -12.83
CA ASP A 212 8.34 -6.59 -12.64
C ASP A 212 7.51 -7.03 -11.43
N LEU A 213 7.56 -6.27 -10.33
CA LEU A 213 6.71 -6.49 -9.16
C LEU A 213 5.23 -6.38 -9.50
N GLN A 214 4.82 -5.35 -10.26
CA GLN A 214 3.42 -5.21 -10.68
C GLN A 214 2.98 -6.41 -11.54
N ALA A 215 3.85 -6.92 -12.42
CA ALA A 215 3.58 -8.11 -13.21
C ALA A 215 3.48 -9.38 -12.35
N LYS A 216 4.27 -9.50 -11.27
CA LYS A 216 4.14 -10.58 -10.27
C LYS A 216 2.82 -10.46 -9.50
N MET A 217 2.46 -9.27 -9.05
CA MET A 217 1.24 -9.05 -8.27
C MET A 217 -0.04 -9.45 -9.02
N HIS A 218 -0.11 -9.34 -10.35
CA HIS A 218 -1.26 -9.86 -11.10
C HIS A 218 -1.47 -11.38 -10.99
N LYS A 219 -0.46 -12.11 -10.50
CA LYS A 219 -0.50 -13.55 -10.30
C LYS A 219 -0.68 -13.94 -8.83
N ASP A 220 -0.67 -13.02 -7.88
CA ASP A 220 -0.73 -13.35 -6.44
C ASP A 220 -2.14 -13.08 -5.82
N TRP A 221 -3.11 -12.68 -6.65
CA TRP A 221 -4.47 -12.24 -6.29
C TRP A 221 -5.48 -12.94 -7.21
#